data_AF-A0A3C1Q139-F1
#
_entry.id   AF-A0A3C1Q139-F1
#
_cell.length_a   1.000
_cell.length_b   1.000
_cell.length_c   1.000
_cell.angle_alpha   90.00
_cell.angle_beta   90.00
_cell.angle_gamma   90.00
#
_symmetry.space_group_name_H-M   'P 1'
#
loop_
_entity.id
_entity.type
_entity.pdbx_description
1 polymer ?
#
loop_
_entity_poly.entity_id
_entity_poly.type
_entity_poly.pdbx_seq_one_letter_code
_entity_poly.pdbx_strand_id
1 'polypeptide(L)' 'MNCQRFDSKEEMGVAAARDGAKKMRKVQGEKGEVNIIVATGASQFEMLAALI' A
#
# COMPACT_ATOMS: atom_id res chain seq x y z
N MET A 1 17.90 -7.23 -1.02
CA MET A 1 16.57 -6.88 -1.58
C MET A 1 15.53 -7.69 -0.81
N ASN A 2 14.53 -7.06 -0.20
CA ASN A 2 13.43 -7.79 0.45
C ASN A 2 12.33 -8.02 -0.59
N CYS A 3 12.06 -9.28 -0.93
CA CYS A 3 11.10 -9.65 -1.97
C CYS A 3 10.08 -10.62 -1.38
N GLN A 4 8.80 -10.29 -1.53
CA GLN A 4 7.69 -11.16 -1.15
C GLN A 4 6.98 -11.62 -2.42
N ARG A 5 6.62 -12.91 -2.46
CA ARG A 5 5.82 -13.50 -3.53
C ARG A 5 4.48 -13.94 -2.95
N PHE A 6 3.43 -13.71 -3.71
CA PHE A 6 2.06 -14.07 -3.38
C PHE A 6 1.50 -14.90 -4.51
N ASP A 7 0.48 -15.71 -4.22
CA ASP A 7 -0.08 -16.64 -5.20
C ASP A 7 -1.06 -15.95 -6.16
N SER A 8 -1.56 -14.77 -5.79
CA SER A 8 -2.48 -13.98 -6.59
C SER A 8 -2.16 -12.47 -6.59
N LYS A 9 -2.68 -11.77 -7.60
CA LYS A 9 -2.56 -10.32 -7.74
C LYS A 9 -3.28 -9.60 -6.60
N GLU A 10 -4.43 -10.16 -6.19
CA GLU A 10 -5.28 -9.70 -5.12
C GLU A 10 -4.57 -9.77 -3.77
N GLU A 11 -3.96 -10.92 -3.44
CA GLU A 11 -3.19 -11.08 -2.21
C GLU A 11 -2.01 -10.11 -2.14
N MET A 12 -1.28 -9.96 -3.26
CA MET A 12 -0.19 -9.00 -3.35
C MET A 12 -0.69 -7.56 -3.14
N GLY A 13 -1.82 -7.20 -3.76
CA GLY A 13 -2.45 -5.89 -3.61
C GLY A 13 -2.83 -5.59 -2.16
N VAL A 14 -3.50 -6.52 -1.49
CA VAL A 14 -3.90 -6.41 -0.07
C VAL A 14 -2.67 -6.30 0.84
N ALA A 15 -1.62 -7.09 0.59
CA ALA A 15 -0.40 -7.02 1.37
C ALA A 15 0.31 -5.67 1.22
N ALA A 16 0.42 -5.16 -0.02
CA ALA A 16 0.99 -3.85 -0.29
C ALA A 16 0.18 -2.71 0.33
N ALA A 17 -1.15 -2.78 0.26
CA ALA A 17 -2.07 -1.81 0.86
C ALA A 17 -1.90 -1.77 2.38
N ARG A 18 -1.84 -2.93 3.04
CA ARG A 18 -1.64 -3.05 4.49
C ARG A 18 -0.33 -2.43 4.94
N ASP A 19 0.76 -2.69 4.21
CA ASP A 19 2.07 -2.10 4.52
C ASP A 19 2.07 -0.58 4.32
N GLY A 20 1.47 -0.10 3.23
CA GLY A 20 1.27 1.33 2.97
C GLY A 20 0.47 2.02 4.08
N ALA A 21 -0.71 1.50 4.40
CA ALA A 21 -1.59 2.04 5.44
C ALA A 21 -0.92 2.09 6.81
N LYS A 22 -0.12 1.08 7.18
CA LYS A 22 0.65 1.07 8.43
C LYS A 22 1.62 2.25 8.49
N LYS A 23 2.35 2.52 7.39
CA LYS A 23 3.30 3.64 7.31
C LYS A 23 2.57 4.98 7.34
N MET A 24 1.45 5.09 6.62
CA MET A 24 0.61 6.29 6.61
C MET A 24 0.11 6.61 8.03
N ARG A 25 -0.51 5.65 8.72
CA ARG A 25 -1.03 5.87 10.09
C ARG A 25 0.05 6.32 11.07
N LYS A 26 1.26 5.77 10.94
CA LYS A 26 2.42 6.22 11.74
C LYS A 26 2.73 7.70 11.49
N VAL A 27 2.91 8.10 10.23
CA VAL A 27 3.26 9.49 9.88
C VAL A 27 2.12 10.45 10.22
N GLN A 28 0.87 10.04 10.00
CA GLN A 28 -0.33 10.80 10.36
C GLN A 28 -0.35 11.10 11.87
N GLY A 29 -0.01 10.12 12.72
CA GLY A 29 0.07 10.32 14.17
C GLY A 29 1.19 11.26 14.62
N GLU A 30 2.28 11.34 13.85
CA GLU A 30 3.43 12.20 14.16
C GLU A 30 3.28 13.64 13.62
N LYS A 31 2.61 13.80 12.47
CA LYS A 31 2.60 15.07 11.71
C LYS A 31 1.22 15.66 11.45
N GLY A 32 0.14 14.92 11.72
CA GLY A 32 -1.23 15.35 11.44
C GLY A 32 -1.63 15.32 9.95
N GLU A 33 -0.71 14.96 9.05
CA GLU A 33 -0.98 14.78 7.63
C GLU A 33 -0.03 13.77 6.99
N VAL A 34 -0.44 13.20 5.86
CA VAL A 34 0.36 12.25 5.07
C VAL A 34 0.20 12.56 3.59
N ASN A 35 1.33 12.61 2.90
CA ASN A 35 1.39 12.69 1.44
C ASN A 35 1.97 11.37 0.92
N ILE A 36 1.34 10.79 -0.10
CA ILE A 36 1.82 9.57 -0.77
C ILE A 36 2.00 9.84 -2.26
N ILE A 37 2.99 9.17 -2.85
CA ILE A 37 3.20 9.14 -4.30
C ILE A 37 2.78 7.75 -4.76
N VAL A 38 1.85 7.70 -5.69
CA VAL A 38 1.39 6.46 -6.32
C VAL A 38 1.96 6.36 -7.73
N ALA A 39 2.25 5.13 -8.16
CA ALA A 39 2.63 4.87 -9.54
C ALA A 39 1.39 5.01 -10.45
N THR A 40 1.57 4.86 -11.77
CA THR A 40 0.46 4.75 -12.72
C THR A 40 0.51 3.41 -13.42
N GLY A 41 -0.64 2.78 -13.64
CA GLY A 41 -0.78 1.47 -14.30
C GLY A 41 -1.84 0.55 -13.66
N ALA A 42 -2.31 -0.45 -14.41
CA ALA A 42 -3.37 -1.36 -13.94
C ALA A 42 -2.93 -2.34 -12.84
N SER A 43 -1.62 -2.47 -12.59
CA SER A 43 -1.08 -3.38 -11.57
C SER A 43 -1.31 -2.91 -10.13
N GLN A 44 -1.75 -1.67 -9.92
CA GLN A 44 -1.97 -1.11 -8.58
C GLN A 44 -3.43 -1.08 -8.14
N PHE A 45 -4.37 -1.45 -9.00
CA PHE A 45 -5.80 -1.27 -8.71
C PHE A 45 -6.26 -2.05 -7.48
N GLU A 46 -5.78 -3.28 -7.29
CA GLU A 46 -6.12 -4.10 -6.13
C GLU A 46 -5.54 -3.50 -4.84
N MET A 47 -4.35 -2.91 -4.91
CA MET A 47 -3.74 -2.20 -3.80
C MET A 47 -4.53 -0.95 -3.44
N LEU A 48 -4.86 -0.10 -4.41
CA LEU A 48 -5.64 1.12 -4.16
C LEU A 48 -7.04 0.81 -3.65
N ALA A 49 -7.69 -0.23 -4.18
CA ALA A 49 -9.01 -0.68 -3.72
C ALA A 49 -8.98 -1.18 -2.26
N ALA A 50 -7.85 -1.74 -1.82
CA ALA A 50 -7.66 -2.22 -0.45
C ALA A 50 -7.05 -1.17 0.52
N LEU A 51 -6.69 0.03 0.03
CA LEU A 51 -5.98 1.05 0.81
C LEU A 51 -6.97 1.91 1.61
N ILE A 52 -7.20 1.59 2.89
CA ILE A 52 -8.05 2.35 3.86
C ILE A 52 -7.44 2.36 5.28
#